data_AF-A0A8C3AC87-F1
#
_entry.id   AF-A0A8C3AC87-F1
#
_cell.length_a   1.000
_cell.length_b   1.000
_cell.length_c   1.000
_cell.angle_alpha   90.00
_cell.angle_beta   90.00
_cell.angle_gamma   90.00
#
_symmetry.space_group_name_H-M   'P 1'
#
loop_
_entity.id
_entity.type
_entity.pdbx_description
1 polymer ?
#
loop_
_entity_poly.entity_id
_entity_poly.type
_entity_poly.pdbx_seq_one_letter_code
_entity_poly.pdbx_strand_id
1 'polypeptide(L)'
;MEVVDSPLNLAHQQGRKADRWLVAGKYEEAISCHGKAADLLTDAMKTTECEQARLSMELQRDSHIKQQRLIQERWKRETRREATKARPGPAQPCSSPASSPASLAQTQAHAPPGLSAAEGEGIREREYDTLLYQLQTRQTGGCQPLTALCPGSKTIKDDKTRLEEQQTTIVDLRRLVNNLMDENQRLVAENKRLQSENGRLRVEAVEAVDFVERSELWVLPQAGGAMATGGGQERKSKGKEIAIPQLPPLEMPAQEDLCLDDLPPLELPEDIQNELQEMLDREKL
;
A
#
# COMPACT_ATOMS: atom_id res chain seq x y z
N MET A 1 10.46 -19.06 35.04
CA MET A 1 9.23 -19.33 34.29
C MET A 1 9.60 -19.23 32.82
N GLU A 2 9.78 -20.36 32.13
CA GLU A 2 10.03 -20.35 30.69
C GLU A 2 8.78 -19.77 30.03
N VAL A 3 8.89 -18.58 29.46
CA VAL A 3 7.84 -18.03 28.60
C VAL A 3 7.83 -18.93 27.38
N VAL A 4 6.94 -19.92 27.37
CA VAL A 4 6.64 -20.69 26.17
C VAL A 4 6.09 -19.70 25.16
N ASP A 5 6.97 -19.21 24.28
CA ASP A 5 6.62 -18.23 23.27
C ASP A 5 5.55 -18.84 22.38
N SER A 6 4.31 -18.37 22.56
CA SER A 6 3.17 -18.79 21.76
C SER A 6 3.53 -18.61 20.27
N PRO A 7 3.13 -19.54 19.38
CA PRO A 7 3.45 -19.46 17.95
C PRO A 7 3.03 -18.12 17.32
N LEU A 8 1.95 -17.50 17.81
CA LEU A 8 1.54 -16.15 17.41
C LEU A 8 2.55 -15.07 17.84
N ASN A 9 3.08 -15.14 19.06
CA ASN A 9 4.12 -14.20 19.53
C ASN A 9 5.40 -14.32 18.70
N LEU A 10 5.81 -15.55 18.38
CA LEU A 10 6.98 -15.80 17.56
C LEU A 10 6.79 -15.25 16.14
N ALA A 11 5.58 -15.37 15.57
CA ALA A 11 5.26 -14.78 14.26
C ALA A 11 5.45 -13.25 14.26
N HIS A 12 4.97 -12.54 15.27
CA HIS A 12 5.17 -11.09 15.41
C HIS A 12 6.66 -10.73 15.60
N GLN A 13 7.41 -11.56 16.33
CA GLN A 13 8.85 -11.36 16.48
C GLN A 13 9.58 -11.50 15.13
N GLN A 14 9.19 -12.47 14.30
CA GLN A 14 9.72 -12.61 12.94
C GLN A 14 9.37 -11.41 12.06
N GLY A 15 8.15 -10.85 12.18
CA GLY A 15 7.76 -9.61 11.50
C GLY A 15 8.71 -8.46 11.81
N ARG A 16 8.91 -8.15 13.09
CA ARG A 16 9.86 -7.10 13.53
C ARG A 16 11.30 -7.38 13.08
N LYS A 17 11.69 -8.66 13.00
CA LYS A 17 13.02 -9.06 12.52
C LYS A 17 13.17 -8.84 11.02
N ALA A 18 12.12 -9.11 10.24
CA ALA A 18 12.10 -8.85 8.80
C ALA A 18 12.30 -7.36 8.50
N ASP A 19 11.64 -6.47 9.24
CA ASP A 19 11.77 -5.02 9.08
C ASP A 19 13.22 -4.55 9.29
N ARG A 20 13.89 -5.08 10.33
CA ARG A 20 15.31 -4.79 10.57
C ARG A 20 16.21 -5.25 9.43
N TRP A 21 15.92 -6.40 8.82
CA TRP A 21 16.68 -6.89 7.67
C TRP A 21 16.45 -6.05 6.42
N LEU A 22 15.23 -5.54 6.21
CA LEU A 22 14.94 -4.62 5.12
C LEU A 22 15.73 -3.32 5.23
N VAL A 23 15.79 -2.73 6.43
CA VAL A 23 16.61 -1.54 6.69
C VAL A 23 18.10 -1.82 6.41
N ALA A 24 18.57 -3.02 6.72
CA ALA A 24 19.95 -3.45 6.42
C ALA A 24 20.21 -3.82 4.95
N GLY A 25 19.21 -3.74 4.06
CA GLY A 25 19.33 -4.15 2.64
C GLY A 25 19.43 -5.66 2.43
N LYS A 26 19.17 -6.46 3.48
CA LYS A 26 19.27 -7.93 3.48
C LYS A 26 17.93 -8.56 3.09
N TYR A 27 17.64 -8.50 1.78
CA TYR A 27 16.34 -8.89 1.24
C TYR A 27 16.02 -10.39 1.41
N GLU A 28 17.02 -11.26 1.27
CA GLU A 28 16.83 -12.72 1.37
C GLU A 28 16.42 -13.14 2.79
N GLU A 29 17.09 -12.58 3.80
CA GLU A 29 16.77 -12.83 5.20
C GLU A 29 15.41 -12.25 5.61
N ALA A 30 15.04 -11.09 5.07
CA ALA A 30 13.70 -10.51 5.27
C ALA A 30 12.59 -11.42 4.67
N ILE A 31 12.79 -11.93 3.45
CA ILE A 31 11.90 -12.88 2.79
C ILE A 31 11.75 -14.16 3.63
N SER A 32 12.86 -14.70 4.16
CA SER A 32 12.84 -15.88 5.03
C SER A 32 12.08 -15.63 6.34
N CYS A 33 12.22 -14.44 6.93
CA CYS A 33 11.50 -14.09 8.16
C CYS A 33 9.98 -14.00 7.94
N HIS A 34 9.52 -13.42 6.83
CA HIS A 34 8.09 -13.41 6.49
C HIS A 34 7.53 -14.80 6.18
N GLY A 35 8.31 -15.67 5.54
CA GLY A 35 7.94 -17.08 5.36
C GLY A 35 7.73 -17.80 6.70
N LYS A 36 8.70 -17.69 7.60
CA LYS A 36 8.61 -18.26 8.96
C LYS A 36 7.42 -17.69 9.75
N ALA A 37 7.15 -16.40 9.62
CA ALA A 37 5.99 -15.79 10.26
C ALA A 37 4.66 -16.38 9.75
N ALA A 38 4.54 -16.60 8.43
CA ALA A 38 3.35 -17.23 7.84
C ALA A 38 3.17 -18.69 8.27
N ASP A 39 4.26 -19.46 8.39
CA ASP A 39 4.22 -20.84 8.89
C ASP A 39 3.75 -20.89 10.35
N LEU A 40 4.30 -20.02 11.21
CA LEU A 40 3.93 -19.91 12.61
C LEU A 40 2.47 -19.49 12.82
N LEU A 41 1.96 -18.57 11.98
CA LEU A 41 0.54 -18.21 11.98
C LEU A 41 -0.32 -19.42 11.57
N THR A 42 0.13 -20.21 10.60
CA THR A 42 -0.58 -21.43 10.19
C THR A 42 -0.64 -22.46 11.31
N ASP A 43 0.43 -22.59 12.11
CA ASP A 43 0.44 -23.49 13.26
C ASP A 43 -0.45 -22.99 14.40
N ALA A 44 -0.40 -21.69 14.70
CA ALA A 44 -1.27 -21.09 15.69
C ALA A 44 -2.76 -21.16 15.29
N MET A 45 -3.08 -21.09 14.00
CA MET A 45 -4.44 -21.32 13.48
C MET A 45 -4.96 -22.74 13.76
N LYS A 46 -4.09 -23.76 13.88
CA LYS A 46 -4.50 -25.13 14.22
C LYS A 46 -4.83 -25.28 15.71
N THR A 47 -4.25 -24.42 16.55
CA THR A 47 -4.41 -24.48 18.01
C THR A 47 -5.53 -23.58 18.53
N THR A 48 -6.06 -22.68 17.71
CA THR A 48 -7.16 -21.79 18.12
C THR A 48 -8.52 -22.45 17.88
N GLU A 49 -9.38 -22.39 18.89
CA GLU A 49 -10.78 -22.86 18.81
C GLU A 49 -11.75 -21.74 18.39
N CYS A 50 -11.29 -20.48 18.43
CA CYS A 50 -12.09 -19.33 18.05
C CYS A 50 -11.98 -19.03 16.55
N GLU A 51 -13.12 -19.11 15.84
CA GLU A 51 -13.20 -18.82 14.40
C GLU A 51 -12.80 -17.38 14.06
N GLN A 52 -13.21 -16.40 14.86
CA GLN A 52 -12.83 -15.01 14.65
C GLN A 52 -11.31 -14.80 14.75
N ALA A 53 -10.67 -15.42 15.74
CA ALA A 53 -9.22 -15.40 15.88
C ALA A 53 -8.54 -16.09 14.68
N ARG A 54 -9.08 -17.24 14.24
CA ARG A 54 -8.58 -17.98 13.07
C ARG A 54 -8.59 -17.11 11.80
N LEU A 55 -9.69 -16.40 11.54
CA LEU A 55 -9.82 -15.47 10.41
C LEU A 55 -8.84 -14.29 10.51
N SER A 56 -8.65 -13.73 11.70
CA SER A 56 -7.67 -12.66 11.93
C SER A 56 -6.24 -13.11 11.61
N MET A 57 -5.88 -14.31 12.06
CA MET A 57 -4.57 -14.91 11.79
C MET A 57 -4.36 -15.24 10.31
N GLU A 58 -5.41 -15.66 9.60
CA GLU A 58 -5.39 -15.85 8.15
C GLU A 58 -5.10 -14.55 7.40
N LEU A 59 -5.77 -13.45 7.76
CA LEU A 59 -5.48 -12.13 7.19
C LEU A 59 -4.03 -11.70 7.43
N GLN A 60 -3.50 -11.97 8.63
CA GLN A 60 -2.12 -11.67 8.97
C GLN A 60 -1.12 -12.53 8.16
N ARG A 61 -1.41 -13.82 7.98
CA ARG A 61 -0.61 -14.73 7.15
C ARG A 61 -0.56 -14.23 5.72
N ASP A 62 -1.70 -13.86 5.16
CA ASP A 62 -1.80 -13.36 3.79
C ASP A 62 -1.06 -12.02 3.62
N SER A 63 -1.07 -11.16 4.64
CA SER A 63 -0.24 -9.96 4.68
C SER A 63 1.26 -10.30 4.58
N HIS A 64 1.76 -11.27 5.35
CA HIS A 64 3.16 -11.70 5.26
C HIS A 64 3.53 -12.28 3.88
N ILE A 65 2.63 -13.05 3.26
CA ILE A 65 2.83 -13.55 1.88
C ILE A 65 2.91 -12.39 0.89
N LYS A 66 2.04 -11.38 1.03
CA LYS A 66 2.09 -10.16 0.19
C LYS A 66 3.41 -9.40 0.40
N GLN A 67 3.85 -9.23 1.64
CA GLN A 67 5.15 -8.59 1.94
C GLN A 67 6.31 -9.35 1.30
N GLN A 68 6.33 -10.69 1.39
CA GLN A 68 7.36 -11.51 0.76
C GLN A 68 7.47 -11.24 -0.74
N ARG A 69 6.34 -11.18 -1.46
CA ARG A 69 6.30 -10.87 -2.90
C ARG A 69 6.78 -9.46 -3.21
N LEU A 70 6.36 -8.47 -2.41
CA LEU A 70 6.80 -7.08 -2.57
C LEU A 70 8.32 -6.94 -2.38
N ILE A 71 8.87 -7.63 -1.40
CA ILE A 71 10.31 -7.61 -1.10
C ILE A 71 11.10 -8.32 -2.21
N GLN A 72 10.63 -9.45 -2.71
CA GLN A 72 11.24 -10.14 -3.86
C GLN A 72 11.31 -9.23 -5.09
N GLU A 73 10.22 -8.52 -5.39
CA GLU A 73 10.18 -7.60 -6.51
C GLU A 73 11.05 -6.35 -6.29
N ARG A 74 11.17 -5.85 -5.05
CA ARG A 74 12.13 -4.79 -4.71
C ARG A 74 13.57 -5.28 -4.88
N TRP A 75 13.89 -6.47 -4.37
CA TRP A 75 15.22 -7.07 -4.50
C TRP A 75 15.62 -7.26 -5.96
N LYS A 76 14.72 -7.78 -6.80
CA LYS A 76 14.96 -7.94 -8.24
C LYS A 76 15.23 -6.61 -8.95
N ARG A 77 14.55 -5.53 -8.56
CA ARG A 77 14.81 -4.18 -9.09
C ARG A 77 16.18 -3.68 -8.64
N GLU A 78 16.52 -3.86 -7.38
CA GLU A 78 17.80 -3.40 -6.83
C GLU A 78 18.98 -4.17 -7.43
N THR A 79 18.88 -5.49 -7.56
CA THR A 79 19.88 -6.32 -8.25
C THR A 79 20.10 -5.86 -9.70
N ARG A 80 19.04 -5.44 -10.41
CA ARG A 80 19.19 -4.87 -11.77
C ARG A 80 19.90 -3.52 -11.76
N ARG A 81 19.56 -2.64 -10.81
CA ARG A 81 20.23 -1.33 -10.65
C ARG A 81 21.71 -1.51 -10.32
N GLU A 82 22.03 -2.38 -9.37
CA GLU A 82 23.40 -2.69 -8.99
C GLU A 82 24.17 -3.34 -10.15
N ALA A 83 23.57 -4.25 -10.94
CA ALA A 83 24.22 -4.79 -12.14
C ALA A 83 24.52 -3.71 -13.20
N THR A 84 23.66 -2.70 -13.34
CA THR A 84 23.91 -1.57 -14.25
C THR A 84 24.94 -0.58 -13.72
N LYS A 85 25.05 -0.43 -12.39
CA LYS A 85 26.02 0.44 -11.70
C LYS A 85 27.41 -0.20 -11.60
N ALA A 86 27.47 -1.52 -11.45
CA ALA A 86 28.69 -2.31 -11.37
C ALA A 86 29.35 -2.57 -12.74
N ARG A 87 28.69 -2.21 -13.86
CA ARG A 87 29.34 -2.18 -15.16
C ARG A 87 30.28 -0.99 -15.20
N PRO A 88 31.61 -1.18 -15.16
CA PRO A 88 32.52 -0.06 -15.29
C PRO A 88 32.29 0.52 -16.69
N GLY A 89 31.86 1.78 -16.77
CA GLY A 89 32.01 2.53 -18.00
C GLY A 89 33.50 2.54 -18.40
N PRO A 90 33.84 2.54 -19.69
CA PRO A 90 35.23 2.60 -20.10
C PRO A 90 35.87 3.83 -19.45
N ALA A 91 36.87 3.58 -18.61
CA ALA A 91 37.72 4.61 -18.04
C ALA A 91 38.22 5.49 -19.18
N GLN A 92 37.90 6.78 -19.13
CA GLN A 92 38.54 7.75 -20.00
C GLN A 92 40.05 7.74 -19.73
N PRO A 93 40.91 7.61 -20.75
CA PRO A 93 42.32 7.86 -20.58
C PRO A 93 42.54 9.38 -20.55
N CYS A 94 42.50 9.99 -19.37
CA CYS A 94 43.13 11.29 -19.17
C CYS A 94 44.56 11.08 -18.69
N SER A 95 45.44 10.72 -19.64
CA SER A 95 46.87 10.92 -19.49
C SER A 95 47.17 12.41 -19.66
N SER A 96 47.41 13.11 -18.56
CA SER A 96 48.13 14.39 -18.59
C SER A 96 49.63 14.10 -18.58
N PRO A 97 50.44 14.75 -19.43
CA PRO A 97 51.80 15.07 -19.06
C PRO A 97 51.89 16.56 -18.76
N ALA A 98 52.28 16.85 -17.53
CA ALA A 98 52.74 18.17 -17.12
C ALA A 98 54.21 18.33 -17.51
N SER A 99 54.52 19.38 -18.28
CA SER A 99 55.84 20.00 -18.31
C SER A 99 55.73 21.39 -18.98
N SER A 100 55.93 22.43 -18.18
CA SER A 100 56.10 23.85 -18.55
C SER A 100 57.57 24.15 -18.93
N PRO A 101 58.01 25.41 -19.22
CA PRO A 101 57.32 26.68 -19.52
C PRO A 101 57.93 27.51 -20.71
N ALA A 102 57.40 28.74 -20.89
CA ALA A 102 57.95 29.93 -21.61
C ALA A 102 57.73 30.01 -23.14
N SER A 103 57.36 31.13 -23.77
CA SER A 103 57.24 32.54 -23.36
C SER A 103 56.41 33.37 -24.36
N LEU A 104 55.76 34.43 -23.83
CA LEU A 104 55.36 35.73 -24.43
C LEU A 104 54.56 35.80 -25.76
N ALA A 105 53.31 36.27 -25.69
CA ALA A 105 52.93 37.64 -26.07
C ALA A 105 51.45 37.97 -25.73
N GLN A 106 51.27 39.16 -25.16
CA GLN A 106 50.03 39.88 -24.75
C GLN A 106 48.92 39.84 -25.82
N THR A 107 47.61 39.87 -25.50
CA THR A 107 46.90 41.09 -25.05
C THR A 107 45.45 40.79 -24.58
N GLN A 108 45.14 41.23 -23.35
CA GLN A 108 43.88 41.73 -22.73
C GLN A 108 42.50 41.08 -23.01
N ALA A 109 41.83 40.63 -21.94
CA ALA A 109 40.70 41.34 -21.31
C ALA A 109 40.30 40.67 -19.97
N HIS A 110 40.03 41.49 -18.96
CA HIS A 110 39.93 41.15 -17.54
C HIS A 110 38.56 40.54 -17.11
N ALA A 111 38.63 39.59 -16.17
CA ALA A 111 37.53 39.12 -15.31
C ALA A 111 37.55 39.85 -13.95
N PRO A 112 36.50 39.67 -13.10
CA PRO A 112 36.75 39.21 -11.73
C PRO A 112 35.68 38.17 -11.27
N PRO A 113 35.65 37.70 -10.01
CA PRO A 113 36.27 36.44 -9.57
C PRO A 113 35.24 35.41 -9.03
N GLY A 114 35.65 34.15 -8.94
CA GLY A 114 34.88 33.08 -8.28
C GLY A 114 34.97 33.12 -6.75
N LEU A 115 34.12 32.30 -6.12
CA LEU A 115 34.25 31.51 -4.86
C LEU A 115 32.80 31.11 -4.47
N SER A 116 32.33 29.90 -4.78
CA SER A 116 32.53 28.62 -4.06
C SER A 116 31.46 28.33 -3.00
N ALA A 117 30.98 27.09 -3.07
CA ALA A 117 30.49 26.24 -1.97
C ALA A 117 28.99 26.23 -1.66
N ALA A 118 28.46 25.05 -2.00
CA ALA A 118 27.56 24.22 -1.19
C ALA A 118 26.05 24.38 -1.42
N GLU A 119 25.45 23.18 -1.43
CA GLU A 119 24.02 22.86 -1.31
C GLU A 119 23.17 23.04 -2.57
N GLY A 120 22.92 21.89 -3.18
CA GLY A 120 22.09 21.73 -4.36
C GLY A 120 21.97 20.25 -4.68
N GLU A 121 21.49 19.48 -3.69
CA GLU A 121 21.00 18.11 -3.88
C GLU A 121 19.66 18.18 -4.63
N GLY A 122 19.72 18.72 -5.84
CA GLY A 122 18.65 18.74 -6.81
C GLY A 122 18.99 17.69 -7.86
N ILE A 123 18.16 16.66 -7.90
CA ILE A 123 18.01 15.72 -9.00
C ILE A 123 18.27 16.47 -10.31
N ARG A 124 19.44 16.26 -10.91
CA ARG A 124 19.70 16.71 -12.28
C ARG A 124 18.84 15.80 -13.14
N GLU A 125 17.59 16.21 -13.34
CA GLU A 125 16.68 15.60 -14.27
C GLU A 125 17.43 15.51 -15.59
N ARG A 126 17.72 14.28 -15.98
CA ARG A 126 18.72 13.97 -16.97
C ARG A 126 18.20 14.45 -18.31
N GLU A 127 18.80 15.52 -18.81
CA GLU A 127 18.51 16.14 -20.09
C GLU A 127 18.96 15.21 -21.24
N TYR A 128 18.28 14.09 -21.44
CA TYR A 128 18.64 13.13 -22.49
C TYR A 128 18.40 13.71 -23.89
N ASP A 129 17.32 14.48 -24.05
CA ASP A 129 16.92 14.98 -25.36
C ASP A 129 17.79 16.15 -25.83
N THR A 130 18.30 16.97 -24.91
CA THR A 130 19.17 18.11 -25.26
C THR A 130 20.52 17.64 -25.83
N LEU A 131 21.11 16.58 -25.26
CA LEU A 131 22.38 16.02 -25.76
C LEU A 131 22.20 15.32 -27.11
N LEU A 132 21.09 14.61 -27.30
CA LEU A 132 20.79 13.96 -28.58
C LEU A 132 20.61 15.00 -29.69
N TYR A 133 19.89 16.09 -29.40
CA TYR A 133 19.71 17.22 -30.30
C TYR A 133 21.03 17.94 -30.62
N GLN A 134 21.91 18.13 -29.63
CA GLN A 134 23.24 18.73 -29.83
C GLN A 134 24.18 17.85 -30.68
N LEU A 135 24.10 16.53 -30.52
CA LEU A 135 24.89 15.59 -31.33
C LEU A 135 24.37 15.54 -32.78
N GLN A 136 23.05 15.60 -32.96
CA GLN A 136 22.43 15.59 -34.28
C GLN A 136 22.69 16.89 -35.04
N THR A 137 22.60 18.06 -34.37
CA THR A 137 22.91 19.37 -34.99
C THR A 137 24.38 19.50 -35.35
N ARG A 138 25.30 18.94 -34.55
CA ARG A 138 26.74 18.89 -34.89
C ARG A 138 27.06 17.98 -36.08
N GLN A 139 26.31 16.90 -36.29
CA GLN A 139 26.48 16.04 -37.48
C GLN A 139 25.84 16.64 -38.74
N THR A 140 24.79 17.44 -38.59
CA THR A 140 24.14 18.14 -39.72
C THR A 140 24.87 19.44 -40.11
N GLY A 141 25.59 20.08 -39.20
CA GLY A 141 26.22 21.38 -39.40
C GLY A 141 27.55 21.40 -40.17
N GLY A 142 28.07 20.24 -40.62
CA GLY A 142 29.32 20.21 -41.36
C GLY A 142 29.64 18.84 -41.95
N CYS A 143 29.17 18.58 -43.16
CA CYS A 143 29.91 17.83 -44.18
C CYS A 143 29.12 17.79 -45.49
N GLN A 144 29.72 18.35 -46.55
CA GLN A 144 29.30 18.10 -47.93
C GLN A 144 29.55 16.62 -48.29
N PRO A 145 28.79 16.06 -49.26
CA PRO A 145 28.93 14.67 -49.67
C PRO A 145 30.14 14.52 -50.60
N LEU A 146 31.30 14.18 -50.04
CA LEU A 146 32.39 13.62 -50.82
C LEU A 146 32.62 12.16 -50.41
N THR A 147 32.39 11.32 -51.41
CA THR A 147 32.62 9.89 -51.50
C THR A 147 33.90 9.43 -50.80
N ALA A 148 33.75 8.73 -49.68
CA ALA A 148 34.71 7.72 -49.23
C ALA A 148 34.00 6.76 -48.27
N LEU A 149 33.74 5.55 -48.75
CA LEU A 149 33.18 4.45 -47.98
C LEU A 149 34.26 3.97 -46.98
N CYS A 150 34.20 4.43 -45.73
CA CYS A 150 35.09 3.96 -44.68
C CYS A 150 34.61 2.59 -44.15
N PRO A 151 35.48 1.55 -44.09
CA PRO A 151 35.13 0.23 -43.59
C PRO A 151 35.07 0.27 -42.05
N GLY A 152 33.92 0.69 -41.54
CA GLY A 152 33.66 0.80 -40.10
C GLY A 152 32.18 0.93 -39.81
N SER A 153 31.34 0.29 -40.62
CA SER A 153 29.90 0.26 -40.41
C SER A 153 29.59 -0.55 -39.17
N LYS A 154 29.12 0.13 -38.12
CA LYS A 154 28.27 -0.49 -37.10
C LYS A 154 27.25 -1.32 -37.86
N THR A 155 27.16 -2.63 -37.60
CA THR A 155 26.14 -3.47 -38.21
C THR A 155 24.78 -2.95 -37.75
N ILE A 156 24.18 -2.08 -38.54
CA ILE A 156 22.73 -1.86 -38.55
C ILE A 156 22.16 -3.26 -38.68
N LYS A 157 21.31 -3.68 -37.73
CA LYS A 157 20.74 -5.03 -37.74
C LYS A 157 20.23 -5.32 -39.15
N ASP A 158 20.63 -6.47 -39.69
CA ASP A 158 20.17 -6.93 -40.99
C ASP A 158 18.63 -6.91 -41.02
N ASP A 159 18.04 -6.47 -42.14
CA ASP A 159 16.58 -6.31 -42.23
C ASP A 159 15.86 -7.63 -41.96
N LYS A 160 16.49 -8.78 -42.24
CA LYS A 160 15.98 -10.10 -41.86
C LYS A 160 15.84 -10.24 -40.35
N THR A 161 16.88 -9.91 -39.59
CA THR A 161 16.85 -9.98 -38.12
C THR A 161 15.80 -9.02 -37.54
N ARG A 162 15.66 -7.83 -38.13
CA ARG A 162 14.63 -6.86 -37.71
C ARG A 162 13.22 -7.41 -37.94
N LEU A 163 12.97 -8.04 -39.08
CA LEU A 163 11.66 -8.63 -39.40
C LEU A 163 11.34 -9.82 -38.48
N GLU A 164 12.32 -10.66 -38.15
CA GLU A 164 12.14 -11.78 -37.21
C GLU A 164 11.81 -11.28 -35.78
N GLU A 165 12.49 -10.24 -35.31
CA GLU A 165 12.20 -9.59 -34.02
C GLU A 165 10.80 -8.95 -34.01
N GLN A 166 10.39 -8.30 -35.11
CA GLN A 166 9.04 -7.77 -35.23
C GLN A 166 7.98 -8.87 -35.26
N GLN A 167 8.25 -9.97 -35.97
CA GLN A 167 7.32 -11.10 -36.05
C GLN A 167 7.09 -11.76 -34.69
N THR A 168 8.16 -11.97 -33.92
CA THR A 168 8.07 -12.49 -32.55
C THR A 168 7.31 -11.52 -31.63
N THR A 169 7.59 -10.23 -31.73
CA THR A 169 6.86 -9.19 -30.98
C THR A 169 5.36 -9.20 -31.31
N ILE A 170 4.99 -9.32 -32.59
CA ILE A 170 3.59 -9.38 -33.02
C ILE A 170 2.90 -10.63 -32.45
N VAL A 171 3.57 -11.78 -32.45
CA VAL A 171 3.03 -13.02 -31.89
C VAL A 171 2.79 -12.87 -30.38
N ASP A 172 3.75 -12.31 -29.66
CA ASP A 172 3.63 -12.12 -28.21
C ASP A 172 2.53 -11.11 -27.85
N LEU A 173 2.41 -10.01 -28.60
CA LEU A 173 1.32 -9.05 -28.44
C LEU A 173 -0.04 -9.69 -28.70
N ARG A 174 -0.18 -10.50 -29.76
CA ARG A 174 -1.42 -11.24 -30.02
C ARG A 174 -1.77 -12.19 -28.88
N ARG A 175 -0.78 -12.92 -28.34
CA ARG A 175 -0.99 -13.80 -27.18
C ARG A 175 -1.46 -13.01 -25.96
N LEU A 176 -0.83 -11.86 -25.69
CA LEU A 176 -1.22 -10.99 -24.58
C LEU A 176 -2.64 -10.46 -24.74
N VAL A 177 -3.01 -9.98 -25.93
CA VAL A 177 -4.37 -9.50 -26.23
C VAL A 177 -5.39 -10.60 -26.00
N ASN A 178 -5.14 -11.82 -26.50
CA ASN A 178 -6.05 -12.94 -26.27
C ASN A 178 -6.20 -13.26 -24.77
N ASN A 179 -5.09 -13.33 -24.03
CA ASN A 179 -5.14 -13.57 -22.58
C ASN A 179 -5.95 -12.50 -21.84
N LEU A 180 -5.77 -11.23 -22.20
CA LEU A 180 -6.52 -10.12 -21.61
C LEU A 180 -8.01 -10.18 -21.96
N MET A 181 -8.36 -10.58 -23.19
CA MET A 181 -9.75 -10.78 -23.60
C MET A 181 -10.41 -11.92 -22.81
N ASP A 182 -9.72 -13.05 -22.65
CA ASP A 182 -10.22 -14.20 -21.89
C ASP A 182 -10.39 -13.86 -20.40
N GLU A 183 -9.45 -13.12 -19.83
CA GLU A 183 -9.54 -12.63 -18.45
C GLU A 183 -10.68 -11.63 -18.27
N ASN A 184 -10.87 -10.71 -19.22
CA ASN A 184 -11.99 -9.77 -19.20
C ASN A 184 -13.34 -10.49 -19.26
N GLN A 185 -13.49 -11.48 -20.15
CA GLN A 185 -14.71 -12.28 -20.25
C GLN A 185 -15.02 -13.02 -18.94
N ARG A 186 -14.01 -13.63 -18.33
CA ARG A 186 -14.14 -14.31 -17.03
C ARG A 186 -14.53 -13.35 -15.91
N LEU A 187 -13.90 -12.18 -15.84
CA LEU A 187 -14.24 -11.15 -14.86
C LEU A 187 -15.67 -10.63 -15.05
N VAL A 188 -16.13 -10.45 -16.29
CA VAL A 188 -17.51 -10.05 -16.57
C VAL A 188 -18.50 -11.12 -16.12
N ALA A 189 -18.20 -12.40 -16.35
CA ALA A 189 -19.05 -13.49 -15.88
C ALA A 189 -19.13 -13.57 -14.35
N GLU A 190 -17.99 -13.42 -13.68
CA GLU A 190 -17.92 -13.40 -12.22
C GLU A 190 -18.63 -12.18 -11.63
N ASN A 191 -18.46 -10.99 -12.23
CA ASN A 191 -19.13 -9.78 -11.78
C ASN A 191 -20.65 -9.93 -11.88
N LYS A 192 -21.16 -10.48 -12.97
CA LYS A 192 -22.60 -10.81 -13.11
C LYS A 192 -23.08 -11.77 -12.04
N ARG A 193 -22.31 -12.83 -11.75
CA ARG A 193 -22.63 -13.78 -10.67
C ARG A 193 -22.72 -13.08 -9.32
N LEU A 194 -21.71 -12.28 -8.99
CA LEU A 194 -21.65 -11.54 -7.72
C LEU A 194 -22.78 -10.51 -7.61
N GLN A 195 -23.13 -9.82 -8.69
CA GLN A 195 -24.27 -8.90 -8.69
C GLN A 195 -25.59 -9.61 -8.40
N SER A 196 -25.83 -10.78 -9.01
CA SER A 196 -27.01 -11.60 -8.72
C SER A 196 -27.06 -12.06 -7.26
N GLU A 197 -25.93 -12.51 -6.73
CA GLU A 197 -25.84 -12.93 -5.32
C GLU A 197 -26.04 -11.75 -4.35
N ASN A 198 -25.44 -10.60 -4.64
CA ASN A 198 -25.64 -9.39 -3.85
C ASN A 198 -27.11 -8.95 -3.87
N GLY A 199 -27.76 -9.03 -5.03
CA GLY A 199 -29.20 -8.80 -5.16
C GLY A 199 -30.02 -9.74 -4.27
N ARG A 200 -29.72 -11.05 -4.31
CA ARG A 200 -30.37 -12.06 -3.46
C ARG A 200 -30.19 -11.77 -1.97
N LEU A 201 -28.95 -11.50 -1.54
CA LEU A 201 -28.63 -11.20 -0.14
C LEU A 201 -29.30 -9.91 0.35
N ARG A 202 -29.45 -8.90 -0.51
CA ARG A 202 -30.20 -7.68 -0.18
C ARG A 202 -31.68 -7.96 0.04
N VAL A 203 -32.30 -8.78 -0.81
CA VAL A 203 -33.70 -9.20 -0.62
C VAL A 203 -33.84 -9.98 0.69
N GLU A 204 -32.95 -10.96 0.94
CA GLU A 204 -32.93 -11.74 2.18
C GLU A 204 -32.74 -10.85 3.42
N ALA A 205 -31.88 -9.84 3.34
CA ALA A 205 -31.68 -8.87 4.43
C ALA A 205 -32.93 -8.01 4.69
N VAL A 206 -33.62 -7.56 3.64
CA VAL A 206 -34.88 -6.82 3.77
C VAL A 206 -35.97 -7.72 4.36
N GLU A 207 -36.10 -8.96 3.88
CA GLU A 207 -37.05 -9.94 4.43
C GLU A 207 -36.76 -10.27 5.91
N ALA A 208 -35.49 -10.32 6.31
CA ALA A 208 -35.09 -10.52 7.70
C ALA A 208 -35.46 -9.31 8.59
N VAL A 209 -35.28 -8.08 8.10
CA VAL A 209 -35.73 -6.85 8.80
C VAL A 209 -37.25 -6.85 8.95
N ASP A 210 -37.96 -7.10 7.86
CA ASP A 210 -39.41 -7.25 7.83
C ASP A 210 -39.90 -8.34 8.81
N PHE A 211 -39.18 -9.45 8.92
CA PHE A 211 -39.50 -10.54 9.85
C PHE A 211 -39.31 -10.11 11.31
N VAL A 212 -38.26 -9.33 11.61
CA VAL A 212 -38.03 -8.77 12.95
C VAL A 212 -39.11 -7.73 13.29
N GLU A 213 -39.45 -6.84 12.36
CA GLU A 213 -40.51 -5.83 12.55
C GLU A 213 -41.90 -6.45 12.73
N ARG A 214 -42.21 -7.53 12.02
CA ARG A 214 -43.48 -8.27 12.17
C ARG A 214 -43.51 -9.18 13.40
N SER A 215 -42.36 -9.44 14.03
CA SER A 215 -42.28 -10.28 15.22
C SER A 215 -42.61 -9.48 16.47
N GLU A 216 -43.85 -9.59 16.95
CA GLU A 216 -44.35 -8.99 18.20
C GLU A 216 -43.57 -9.40 19.47
N LEU A 217 -42.61 -10.33 19.36
CA LEU A 217 -41.75 -10.80 20.45
C LEU A 217 -40.72 -9.77 20.94
N TRP A 218 -40.39 -8.77 20.11
CA TRP A 218 -39.41 -7.71 20.46
C TRP A 218 -40.06 -6.34 20.66
N VAL A 219 -41.38 -6.24 20.54
CA VAL A 219 -42.12 -5.02 20.91
C VAL A 219 -42.14 -4.96 22.44
N LEU A 220 -41.20 -4.21 23.03
CA LEU A 220 -41.23 -3.88 24.45
C LEU A 220 -42.60 -3.24 24.77
N PRO A 221 -43.30 -3.65 25.84
CA PRO A 221 -44.52 -2.97 26.26
C PRO A 221 -44.17 -1.51 26.51
N GLN A 222 -44.72 -0.61 25.70
CA GLN A 222 -44.53 0.82 25.86
C GLN A 222 -45.20 1.23 27.18
N ALA A 223 -44.43 1.25 28.26
CA ALA A 223 -44.81 1.84 29.53
C ALA A 223 -44.82 3.37 29.38
N GLY A 224 -45.84 3.87 28.69
CA GLY A 224 -46.19 5.29 28.67
C GLY A 224 -46.88 5.65 29.97
N GLY A 225 -46.14 6.29 30.88
CA GLY A 225 -46.71 6.94 32.05
C GLY A 225 -47.65 8.07 31.62
N ALA A 226 -48.93 7.93 31.94
CA ALA A 226 -49.86 9.03 32.06
C ALA A 226 -50.79 8.74 33.24
N MET A 227 -50.80 9.69 34.17
CA MET A 227 -51.52 9.68 35.43
C MET A 227 -53.00 9.33 35.29
N ALA A 228 -53.50 8.57 36.26
CA ALA A 228 -54.82 8.63 36.85
C ALA A 228 -56.04 8.73 35.91
N THR A 229 -56.82 7.65 35.80
CA THR A 229 -58.18 7.58 36.40
C THR A 229 -58.85 6.23 36.11
N GLY A 230 -59.42 5.66 37.19
CA GLY A 230 -60.48 4.66 37.30
C GLY A 230 -60.86 3.73 36.14
N GLY A 231 -61.00 2.43 36.47
CA GLY A 231 -61.90 1.52 35.78
C GLY A 231 -61.29 0.14 35.58
N GLY A 232 -61.76 -0.84 36.35
CA GLY A 232 -61.28 -2.21 36.28
C GLY A 232 -61.58 -2.91 34.95
N GLN A 233 -60.69 -3.81 34.56
CA GLN A 233 -61.06 -4.99 33.78
C GLN A 233 -60.03 -6.09 34.01
N GLU A 234 -60.47 -7.18 34.63
CA GLU A 234 -59.70 -8.42 34.70
C GLU A 234 -59.52 -8.99 33.29
N ARG A 235 -58.25 -9.17 32.87
CA ARG A 235 -57.90 -10.09 31.80
C ARG A 235 -57.02 -11.19 32.39
N LYS A 236 -57.60 -12.37 32.58
CA LYS A 236 -56.89 -13.62 32.89
C LYS A 236 -55.94 -13.97 31.74
N SER A 237 -54.69 -13.55 31.87
CA SER A 237 -53.56 -14.11 31.15
C SER A 237 -53.03 -15.31 31.93
N LYS A 238 -53.20 -16.53 31.39
CA LYS A 238 -52.48 -17.73 31.85
C LYS A 238 -51.05 -17.69 31.30
N GLY A 239 -50.25 -16.77 31.81
CA GLY A 239 -48.79 -16.79 31.68
C GLY A 239 -48.22 -16.96 33.08
N LYS A 240 -47.24 -17.84 33.27
CA LYS A 240 -46.52 -17.94 34.55
C LYS A 240 -45.83 -16.59 34.79
N GLU A 241 -46.45 -15.77 35.62
CA GLU A 241 -45.91 -14.51 36.12
C GLU A 241 -44.66 -14.85 36.92
N ILE A 242 -43.50 -14.61 36.32
CA ILE A 242 -42.22 -14.72 37.02
C ILE A 242 -42.24 -13.58 38.02
N ALA A 243 -42.39 -13.89 39.31
CA ALA A 243 -42.35 -12.89 40.37
C ALA A 243 -40.93 -12.28 40.39
N ILE A 244 -40.76 -11.15 39.73
CA ILE A 244 -39.52 -10.38 39.77
C ILE A 244 -39.41 -9.84 41.21
N PRO A 245 -38.37 -10.21 41.98
CA PRO A 245 -38.15 -9.62 43.29
C PRO A 245 -38.06 -8.10 43.12
N GLN A 246 -38.80 -7.34 43.91
CA GLN A 246 -38.63 -5.89 43.94
C GLN A 246 -37.24 -5.59 44.48
N LEU A 247 -36.33 -5.25 43.58
CA LEU A 247 -35.00 -4.78 43.92
C LEU A 247 -35.10 -3.34 44.46
N PRO A 248 -34.27 -2.95 45.44
CA PRO A 248 -34.14 -1.55 45.83
C PRO A 248 -33.85 -0.68 44.60
N PRO A 249 -34.35 0.57 44.55
CA PRO A 249 -33.98 1.50 43.50
C PRO A 249 -32.45 1.60 43.41
N LEU A 250 -31.90 1.41 42.21
CA LEU A 250 -30.47 1.55 41.99
C LEU A 250 -30.12 3.04 42.09
N GLU A 251 -29.56 3.44 43.23
CA GLU A 251 -29.01 4.79 43.42
C GLU A 251 -27.75 4.91 42.56
N MET A 252 -27.90 5.50 41.38
CA MET A 252 -26.78 6.07 40.64
C MET A 252 -26.27 7.28 41.43
N PRO A 253 -24.95 7.47 41.59
CA PRO A 253 -24.43 8.71 42.17
C PRO A 253 -25.07 9.90 41.44
N ALA A 254 -25.68 10.81 42.19
CA ALA A 254 -26.18 12.04 41.61
C ALA A 254 -24.99 12.74 40.92
N GLN A 255 -25.23 13.37 39.78
CA GLN A 255 -24.20 14.05 38.97
C GLN A 255 -23.49 15.19 39.73
N GLU A 256 -23.86 15.44 40.98
CA GLU A 256 -23.31 16.44 41.89
C GLU A 256 -21.98 15.99 42.52
N ASP A 257 -21.71 14.68 42.62
CA ASP A 257 -20.47 14.13 43.22
C ASP A 257 -19.33 13.89 42.21
N LEU A 258 -19.56 14.13 40.93
CA LEU A 258 -18.56 14.04 39.88
C LEU A 258 -18.23 15.46 39.37
N CYS A 259 -17.35 16.16 40.08
CA CYS A 259 -16.73 17.36 39.54
C CYS A 259 -16.04 17.00 38.22
N LEU A 260 -16.49 17.61 37.11
CA LEU A 260 -15.89 17.46 35.78
C LEU A 260 -14.38 17.77 35.76
N ASP A 261 -13.92 18.55 36.74
CA ASP A 261 -12.51 18.92 36.93
C ASP A 261 -11.63 17.79 37.52
N ASP A 262 -12.23 16.76 38.15
CA ASP A 262 -11.49 15.60 38.71
C ASP A 262 -11.36 14.44 37.71
N LEU A 263 -11.97 14.56 36.53
CA LEU A 263 -11.84 13.57 35.46
C LEU A 263 -10.56 13.81 34.67
N PRO A 264 -9.79 12.77 34.33
CA PRO A 264 -8.61 12.92 33.49
C PRO A 264 -9.02 13.55 32.14
N PRO A 265 -8.23 14.49 31.59
CA PRO A 265 -8.49 15.04 30.27
C PRO A 265 -8.62 13.89 29.27
N LEU A 266 -9.76 13.83 28.58
CA LEU A 266 -9.97 12.85 27.54
C LEU A 266 -9.17 13.30 26.32
N GLU A 267 -7.91 12.86 26.22
CA GLU A 267 -7.10 13.07 25.03
C GLU A 267 -7.67 12.22 23.90
N LEU A 268 -8.42 12.87 23.00
CA LEU A 268 -8.88 12.24 21.78
C LEU A 268 -7.67 11.97 20.87
N PRO A 269 -7.59 10.80 20.21
CA PRO A 269 -6.61 10.53 19.16
C PRO A 269 -6.52 11.68 18.12
N GLU A 270 -5.31 11.98 17.62
CA GLU A 270 -5.08 13.17 16.78
C GLU A 270 -5.90 13.17 15.48
N ASP A 271 -6.24 12.00 14.95
CA ASP A 271 -7.09 11.83 13.77
C ASP A 271 -8.51 12.38 14.00
N ILE A 272 -9.09 12.12 15.17
CA ILE A 272 -10.43 12.60 15.53
C ILE A 272 -10.41 14.11 15.79
N GLN A 273 -9.33 14.62 16.40
CA GLN A 273 -9.17 16.06 16.61
C GLN A 273 -9.08 16.82 15.28
N ASN A 274 -8.35 16.28 14.31
CA ASN A 274 -8.19 16.87 12.98
C ASN A 274 -9.50 16.87 12.19
N GLU A 275 -10.29 15.79 12.26
CA GLU A 275 -11.59 15.70 11.59
C GLU A 275 -12.59 16.71 12.16
N LEU A 276 -12.66 16.83 13.50
CA LEU A 276 -13.53 17.82 14.15
C LEU A 276 -13.10 19.26 13.85
N GLN A 277 -11.79 19.52 13.80
CA GLN A 277 -11.25 20.82 13.42
C GLN A 277 -11.58 21.16 11.96
N GLU A 278 -11.45 20.20 11.04
CA GLU A 278 -11.83 20.37 9.63
C GLU A 278 -13.33 20.66 9.48
N MET A 279 -14.18 19.99 10.25
CA MET A 279 -15.61 20.26 10.27
C MET A 279 -15.94 21.67 10.77
N LEU A 280 -15.27 22.12 11.83
CA LEU A 280 -15.46 23.45 12.40
C LEU A 280 -14.99 24.56 11.45
N ASP A 281 -13.91 24.32 10.70
CA ASP A 281 -13.36 25.26 9.73
C ASP A 281 -14.20 25.34 8.46
N ARG A 282 -14.87 24.24 8.08
CA ARG A 282 -15.87 24.22 7.00
C ARG A 282 -17.15 24.97 7.34
N GLU A 283 -17.55 25.01 8.61
CA GLU A 283 -18.75 25.72 9.07
C GLU A 283 -18.53 27.25 9.18
N LYS A 284 -17.28 27.70 9.20
CA LYS A 284 -16.89 29.12 9.26
C LYS A 284 -16.70 29.78 7.88
N LEU A 285 -16.87 29.05 6.78
CA LEU A 285 -16.91 29.57 5.40
C LEU A 285 -18.35 29.75 4.92
#